data_AF-A0A5J5CH67-F1
#
_entry.id   AF-A0A5J5CH67-F1
#
_cell.length_a   1.000
_cell.length_b   1.000
_cell.length_c   1.000
_cell.angle_alpha   90.00
_cell.angle_beta   90.00
_cell.angle_gamma   90.00
#
_symmetry.space_group_name_H-M   'P 1'
#
loop_
_entity.id
_entity.type
_entity.pdbx_description
1 polymer ?
#
loop_
_entity_poly.entity_id
_entity_poly.type
_entity_poly.pdbx_seq_one_letter_code
_entity_poly.pdbx_strand_id
1 'polypeptide(L)'
;MAPLYNLPRHRAVNLFLQGYEKTWIEAEEHYFEDKLIEDLAKPGVQEPSEEEEGLKHIDPLHQLIQLFSRTALTEKCKLDEDILYMAYADIMAKSCHDEEDEDGEEVKSFEVGDQLLTLSIRQSP
;
A
#
# COMPACT_ATOMS: atom_id res chain seq x y z
N MET A 1 -1.58 6.40 44.50
CA MET A 1 -0.71 5.85 43.42
C MET A 1 0.55 5.31 44.08
N ALA A 2 1.04 4.12 43.69
CA ALA A 2 2.28 3.56 44.21
C ALA A 2 3.46 4.03 43.33
N PRO A 3 4.64 4.35 43.92
CA PRO A 3 5.78 4.82 43.15
C PRO A 3 6.42 3.68 42.32
N LEU A 4 7.03 4.03 41.17
CA LEU A 4 7.58 3.08 40.18
C LEU A 4 8.60 2.09 40.76
N TYR A 5 9.43 2.53 41.70
CA TYR A 5 10.47 1.70 42.34
C TYR A 5 9.89 0.62 43.28
N ASN A 6 8.62 0.72 43.67
CA ASN A 6 7.93 -0.26 44.52
C ASN A 6 7.17 -1.33 43.70
N LEU A 7 7.26 -1.31 42.37
CA LEU A 7 6.60 -2.31 41.53
C LEU A 7 7.47 -3.57 41.36
N PRO A 8 6.85 -4.76 41.28
CA PRO A 8 7.55 -5.96 40.82
C PRO A 8 8.19 -5.73 39.45
N ARG A 9 9.41 -6.24 39.25
CA ARG A 9 10.21 -5.99 38.04
C ARG A 9 9.46 -6.28 36.75
N HIS A 10 8.74 -7.40 36.66
CA HIS A 10 7.97 -7.76 35.45
C HIS A 10 6.89 -6.71 35.12
N ARG A 11 6.28 -6.10 36.13
CA ARG A 11 5.23 -5.09 35.96
C ARG A 11 5.82 -3.76 35.50
N ALA A 12 6.99 -3.39 36.02
CA ALA A 12 7.73 -2.24 35.53
C ALA A 12 8.20 -2.43 34.07
N VAL A 13 8.66 -3.64 33.72
CA VAL A 13 9.08 -3.98 32.34
C VAL A 13 7.89 -3.92 31.37
N ASN A 14 6.73 -4.50 31.73
CA ASN A 14 5.55 -4.43 30.86
C ASN A 14 5.08 -2.98 30.64
N LEU A 15 5.14 -2.15 31.69
CA LEU A 15 4.81 -0.72 31.58
C LEU A 15 5.80 0.02 30.68
N PHE A 16 7.09 -0.32 30.79
CA PHE A 16 8.14 0.26 29.95
C PHE A 16 7.96 -0.13 28.48
N LEU A 17 7.69 -1.41 28.18
CA LEU A 17 7.48 -1.87 26.79
C LEU A 17 6.31 -1.15 26.11
N GLN A 18 5.19 -0.99 26.82
CA GLN A 18 4.04 -0.24 26.31
C GLN A 18 4.36 1.24 26.07
N GLY A 19 5.18 1.84 26.94
CA GLY A 19 5.63 3.22 26.76
C GLY A 19 6.61 3.37 25.59
N TYR A 20 7.51 2.41 25.42
CA TYR A 20 8.48 2.39 24.32
C TYR A 20 7.80 2.29 22.97
N GLU A 21 6.85 1.37 22.82
CA GLU A 21 6.05 1.22 21.59
C GLU A 21 5.36 2.54 21.23
N LYS A 22 4.60 3.14 22.16
CA LYS A 22 3.78 4.33 21.87
C LYS A 22 4.56 5.64 21.76
N THR A 23 5.59 5.80 22.57
CA THR A 23 6.31 7.08 22.67
C THR A 23 7.50 7.14 21.72
N TRP A 24 8.02 5.98 21.32
CA TRP A 24 9.21 5.91 20.47
C TRP A 24 8.90 5.31 19.10
N ILE A 25 8.30 4.12 19.04
CA ILE A 25 8.10 3.44 17.75
C ILE A 25 6.96 4.08 16.94
N GLU A 26 5.83 4.38 17.57
CA GLU A 26 4.69 5.04 16.89
C GLU A 26 4.94 6.51 16.53
N ALA A 27 5.90 7.16 17.22
CA ALA A 27 6.25 8.56 17.00
C ALA A 27 7.37 8.74 15.97
N GLU A 28 7.96 7.65 15.48
CA GLU A 28 8.99 7.69 14.44
C GLU A 28 8.31 8.00 13.10
N GLU A 29 8.81 9.02 12.39
CA GLU A 29 8.21 9.55 11.16
C GLU A 29 8.16 8.47 10.05
N HIS A 30 7.11 8.55 9.21
CA HIS A 30 6.74 7.63 8.12
C HIS A 30 7.73 7.61 6.92
N TYR A 31 9.02 7.75 7.19
CA TYR A 31 10.07 7.81 6.17
C TYR A 31 10.23 6.50 5.38
N PHE A 32 9.82 5.37 5.96
CA PHE A 32 10.01 4.09 5.30
C PHE A 32 8.99 3.86 4.20
N GLU A 33 7.77 4.36 4.35
CA GLU A 33 6.68 4.20 3.39
C GLU A 33 7.04 4.85 2.06
N ASP A 34 7.49 6.11 2.08
CA ASP A 34 7.89 6.84 0.88
C ASP A 34 9.07 6.23 0.17
N LYS A 35 10.12 5.91 0.93
CA LYS A 35 11.31 5.28 0.37
C LYS A 35 10.98 3.94 -0.27
N LEU A 36 10.09 3.16 0.35
CA LEU A 36 9.67 1.87 -0.18
C LEU A 36 8.90 2.04 -1.49
N ILE A 37 7.97 3.00 -1.58
CA ILE A 37 7.23 3.26 -2.81
C ILE A 37 8.16 3.79 -3.91
N GLU A 38 9.09 4.68 -3.59
CA GLU A 38 10.10 5.19 -4.51
C GLU A 38 10.96 4.06 -5.10
N ASP A 39 11.43 3.15 -4.25
CA ASP A 39 12.26 2.02 -4.68
C ASP A 39 11.47 0.99 -5.51
N LEU A 40 10.18 0.81 -5.26
CA LEU A 40 9.29 -0.05 -6.05
C LEU A 40 8.88 0.57 -7.39
N ALA A 41 8.75 1.89 -7.46
CA ALA A 41 8.41 2.62 -8.68
C ALA A 41 9.60 2.76 -9.63
N LYS A 42 10.84 2.62 -9.13
CA LYS A 42 12.03 2.61 -9.97
C LYS A 42 12.02 1.37 -10.87
N PRO A 43 12.08 1.52 -12.20
CA PRO A 43 12.26 0.38 -13.08
C PRO A 43 13.60 -0.29 -12.73
N GLY A 44 13.57 -1.60 -12.53
CA GLY A 44 14.78 -2.37 -12.25
C GLY A 44 15.85 -2.07 -13.29
N VAL A 45 17.10 -1.84 -12.87
CA VAL A 45 18.27 -1.62 -13.75
C VAL A 45 18.68 -2.92 -14.45
N GLN A 46 17.72 -3.83 -14.69
CA GLN A 46 17.98 -5.10 -15.33
C GLN A 46 18.07 -4.82 -16.83
N GLU A 47 19.26 -4.98 -17.41
CA GLU A 47 19.46 -4.87 -18.86
C GLU A 47 18.37 -5.66 -19.60
N PRO A 48 17.80 -5.10 -20.69
CA PRO A 48 16.79 -5.80 -21.46
C PRO A 48 17.44 -7.04 -22.07
N SER A 49 17.13 -8.21 -21.50
CA SER A 49 17.36 -9.49 -22.17
C SER A 49 16.54 -9.48 -23.47
N GLU A 50 17.20 -9.68 -24.60
CA GLU A 50 16.66 -9.56 -25.98
C GLU A 50 15.45 -10.48 -26.30
N GLU A 51 14.94 -11.25 -25.33
CA GLU A 51 13.81 -12.17 -25.49
C GLU A 51 12.43 -11.55 -25.12
N GLU A 52 12.39 -10.31 -24.60
CA GLU A 52 11.18 -9.72 -23.99
C GLU A 52 10.52 -8.58 -24.79
N GLU A 53 10.71 -8.49 -26.10
CA GLU A 53 10.21 -7.40 -26.97
C GLU A 53 8.66 -7.28 -27.08
N GLY A 54 7.88 -8.07 -26.33
CA GLY A 54 6.41 -8.02 -26.30
C GLY A 54 5.77 -7.65 -24.97
N LEU A 55 6.53 -7.67 -23.86
CA LEU A 55 6.04 -7.36 -22.53
C LEU A 55 6.59 -6.00 -22.14
N LYS A 56 5.72 -4.98 -22.13
CA LYS A 56 6.10 -3.66 -21.60
C LYS A 56 6.74 -3.88 -20.24
N HIS A 57 7.96 -3.40 -20.04
CA HIS A 57 8.67 -3.49 -18.76
C HIS A 57 7.81 -2.82 -17.68
N ILE A 58 7.05 -3.64 -16.94
CA ILE A 58 6.17 -3.20 -15.88
C ILE A 58 7.05 -2.94 -14.66
N ASP A 59 6.99 -1.74 -14.09
CA ASP A 59 7.73 -1.46 -12.85
C ASP A 59 7.22 -2.38 -11.70
N PRO A 60 8.08 -2.69 -10.71
CA PRO A 60 7.72 -3.59 -9.61
C PRO A 60 6.45 -3.17 -8.85
N LEU A 61 6.22 -1.88 -8.69
CA LEU A 61 5.01 -1.33 -8.07
C LEU A 61 3.75 -1.67 -8.88
N HIS A 62 3.80 -1.51 -10.19
CA HIS A 62 2.70 -1.78 -11.09
C HIS A 62 2.42 -3.29 -11.20
N GLN A 63 3.45 -4.14 -11.11
CA GLN A 63 3.26 -5.58 -10.98
C GLN A 63 2.48 -5.94 -9.71
N LEU A 64 2.79 -5.29 -8.58
CA LEU A 64 2.10 -5.50 -7.32
C LEU A 64 0.62 -5.09 -7.41
N ILE A 65 0.33 -3.94 -8.02
CA ILE A 65 -1.04 -3.47 -8.24
C ILE A 65 -1.82 -4.45 -9.14
N GLN A 66 -1.20 -4.95 -10.21
CA GLN A 66 -1.81 -5.95 -11.08
C GLN A 66 -2.09 -7.28 -10.36
N LEU A 67 -1.20 -7.69 -9.46
CA LEU A 67 -1.39 -8.91 -8.67
C LEU A 67 -2.64 -8.79 -7.79
N PHE A 68 -2.79 -7.67 -7.09
CA PHE A 68 -3.96 -7.44 -6.24
C PHE A 68 -5.24 -7.32 -7.07
N SER A 69 -5.22 -6.65 -8.21
CA SER A 69 -6.40 -6.55 -9.09
C SER A 69 -6.83 -7.91 -9.63
N ARG A 70 -5.88 -8.75 -10.09
CA ARG A 70 -6.18 -10.12 -10.51
C ARG A 70 -6.75 -10.96 -9.37
N THR A 71 -6.20 -10.80 -8.16
CA THR A 71 -6.64 -11.55 -6.97
C THR A 71 -8.05 -11.14 -6.55
N ALA A 72 -8.39 -9.85 -6.60
CA ALA A 72 -9.73 -9.36 -6.31
C ALA A 72 -10.79 -9.87 -7.29
N LEU A 73 -10.41 -10.18 -8.53
CA LEU A 73 -11.29 -10.74 -9.56
C LEU A 73 -11.45 -12.27 -9.47
N THR A 74 -10.73 -12.95 -8.57
CA THR A 74 -10.94 -14.38 -8.37
C THR A 74 -12.23 -14.62 -7.61
N GLU A 75 -13.14 -15.39 -8.20
CA GLU A 75 -14.40 -15.75 -7.53
C GLU A 75 -14.12 -16.56 -6.27
N LYS A 76 -14.38 -15.95 -5.12
CA LYS A 76 -14.45 -16.60 -3.82
C LYS A 76 -15.80 -16.32 -3.19
N CYS A 77 -16.43 -17.32 -2.56
CA CYS A 77 -17.71 -17.13 -1.87
C CYS A 77 -17.62 -16.21 -0.64
N LYS A 78 -16.40 -15.98 -0.13
CA LYS A 78 -16.06 -15.04 0.95
C LYS A 78 -14.65 -14.51 0.69
N LEU A 79 -14.44 -13.22 0.95
CA LEU A 79 -13.10 -12.64 0.96
C LEU A 79 -12.45 -12.96 2.31
N ASP A 80 -11.21 -13.45 2.27
CA ASP A 80 -10.40 -13.68 3.46
C ASP A 80 -9.82 -12.34 3.96
N GLU A 81 -9.56 -12.22 5.27
CA GLU A 81 -8.78 -11.11 5.81
C GLU A 81 -7.32 -11.25 5.35
N ASP A 82 -7.00 -10.61 4.22
CA ASP A 82 -5.66 -10.61 3.66
C ASP A 82 -4.80 -9.54 4.36
N ILE A 83 -4.05 -9.99 5.36
CA ILE A 83 -3.11 -9.16 6.15
C ILE A 83 -2.09 -8.49 5.22
N LEU A 84 -1.67 -9.17 4.15
CA LEU A 84 -0.67 -8.64 3.22
C LEU A 84 -1.26 -7.50 2.38
N TYR A 85 -2.49 -7.66 1.88
CA TYR A 85 -3.20 -6.60 1.18
C TYR A 85 -3.38 -5.36 2.06
N MET A 86 -3.84 -5.56 3.31
CA MET A 86 -4.08 -4.44 4.24
C MET A 86 -2.79 -3.68 4.57
N ALA A 87 -1.67 -4.39 4.80
CA ALA A 87 -0.38 -3.76 5.06
C ALA A 87 0.11 -2.93 3.87
N TYR A 88 0.01 -3.47 2.65
CA TYR A 88 0.41 -2.73 1.46
C TYR A 88 -0.52 -1.55 1.14
N ALA A 89 -1.82 -1.68 1.38
CA ALA A 89 -2.77 -0.58 1.23
C ALA A 89 -2.45 0.57 2.20
N ASP A 90 -2.11 0.26 3.45
CA ASP A 90 -1.71 1.26 4.46
C ASP A 90 -0.41 1.98 4.05
N ILE A 91 0.60 1.24 3.57
CA ILE A 91 1.86 1.82 3.08
C ILE A 91 1.61 2.75 1.87
N MET A 92 0.83 2.31 0.89
CA MET A 92 0.52 3.14 -0.29
C MET A 92 -0.28 4.39 0.09
N ALA A 93 -1.23 4.28 1.01
CA ALA A 93 -2.02 5.41 1.48
C ALA A 93 -1.17 6.44 2.23
N LYS A 94 -0.26 5.98 3.10
CA LYS A 94 0.67 6.84 3.84
C LYS A 94 1.68 7.54 2.93
N SER A 95 2.13 6.86 1.87
CA SER A 95 3.10 7.45 0.95
C SER A 95 2.53 8.53 0.03
N CYS A 96 1.20 8.64 -0.08
CA CYS A 96 0.57 9.77 -0.78
C CYS A 96 0.53 11.06 0.07
N HIS A 97 1.06 11.05 1.30
CA HIS A 97 1.04 12.20 2.20
C HIS A 97 2.23 13.16 1.96
N ASP A 98 2.34 13.68 0.74
CA ASP A 98 3.12 14.88 0.47
C ASP A 98 2.17 16.09 0.58
N GLU A 99 2.08 16.69 1.78
CA GLU A 99 1.75 18.11 1.97
C GLU A 99 0.43 18.65 1.35
N GLU A 100 -0.68 17.89 1.31
CA GLU A 100 -1.99 18.40 0.84
C GLU A 100 -2.89 18.98 1.96
N ASP A 101 -2.35 19.25 3.16
CA ASP A 101 -3.10 19.88 4.25
C ASP A 101 -3.05 21.42 4.25
N GLU A 102 -2.78 22.06 3.10
CA GLU A 102 -2.93 23.52 2.96
C GLU A 102 -3.84 24.01 1.83
N ASP A 103 -4.43 23.15 0.98
CA ASP A 103 -5.54 23.62 0.13
C ASP A 103 -6.50 22.49 -0.26
N GLY A 104 -7.72 22.59 0.24
CA GLY A 104 -8.78 21.64 -0.08
C GLY A 104 -9.19 21.74 -1.55
N GLU A 105 -8.65 20.86 -2.41
CA GLU A 105 -9.20 20.63 -3.75
C GLU A 105 -9.69 19.18 -3.93
N GLU A 106 -11.02 19.07 -3.86
CA GLU A 106 -11.90 18.22 -4.67
C GLU A 106 -11.28 16.98 -5.34
N VAL A 107 -11.52 15.82 -4.71
CA VAL A 107 -11.34 14.48 -5.30
C VAL A 107 -12.03 14.37 -6.67
N LYS A 108 -11.26 14.49 -7.76
CA LYS A 108 -11.75 14.18 -9.11
C LYS A 108 -12.00 12.68 -9.22
N SER A 109 -13.28 12.32 -9.16
CA SER A 109 -13.76 10.99 -9.52
C SER A 109 -13.38 10.72 -10.97
N PHE A 110 -12.45 9.78 -11.19
CA PHE A 110 -12.07 9.34 -12.53
C PHE A 110 -13.16 8.40 -13.06
N GLU A 111 -14.05 8.91 -13.90
CA GLU A 111 -14.97 8.09 -14.69
C GLU A 111 -14.16 7.23 -15.67
N VAL A 112 -13.97 5.96 -15.31
CA VAL A 112 -13.46 4.95 -16.25
C VAL A 112 -14.53 4.76 -17.32
N GLY A 113 -14.23 5.35 -18.49
CA GLY A 113 -15.14 5.47 -19.61
C GLY A 113 -15.80 4.17 -20.05
N ASP A 114 -17.10 4.29 -20.23
CA ASP A 114 -18.09 3.39 -20.82
C ASP A 114 -17.82 3.06 -22.32
N GLN A 115 -16.55 3.04 -22.74
CA GLN A 115 -16.14 2.92 -24.14
C GLN A 115 -15.95 1.47 -24.61
N LEU A 116 -15.96 0.49 -23.70
CA LEU A 116 -15.85 -0.94 -24.06
C LEU A 116 -17.20 -1.60 -24.38
N LEU A 117 -18.31 -1.07 -23.87
CA LEU A 117 -19.66 -1.64 -24.10
C LEU A 117 -20.26 -1.25 -25.45
N THR A 118 -19.88 -0.09 -26.03
CA THR A 118 -20.43 0.39 -27.30
C THR A 118 -19.89 -0.36 -28.53
N LEU A 119 -18.70 -0.95 -28.43
CA LEU A 119 -18.11 -1.73 -29.53
C LEU A 119 -18.75 -3.12 -29.71
N SER A 120 -19.33 -3.71 -28.64
CA SER A 120 -19.94 -5.05 -28.74
C SER A 120 -21.36 -5.06 -29.32
N ILE A 121 -22.06 -3.91 -29.37
CA ILE A 121 -23.45 -3.87 -29.88
C ILE A 121 -23.51 -3.68 -31.41
N ARG A 122 -22.40 -3.29 -32.06
CA ARG A 122 -22.37 -3.01 -33.51
C ARG A 122 -21.95 -4.17 -34.41
N GLN A 123 -21.61 -5.34 -33.85
CA GLN A 123 -21.30 -6.55 -34.64
C GLN A 123 -22.19 -7.71 -34.20
N SER A 124 -23.42 -7.74 -34.71
CA SER A 124 -24.12 -9.01 -34.93
C SER A 124 -24.98 -8.87 -36.19
N PRO A 125 -24.98 -9.87 -37.09
CA PRO A 125 -25.54 -9.80 -38.44
C PRO A 125 -27.07 -9.69 -38.50
#